data_AF-A0A0D2K6D3-F1
#
_entry.id   AF-A0A0D2K6D3-F1
#
_cell.length_a   1.000
_cell.length_b   1.000
_cell.length_c   1.000
_cell.angle_alpha   90.00
_cell.angle_beta   90.00
_cell.angle_gamma   90.00
#
_symmetry.space_group_name_H-M   'P 1'
#
loop_
_entity.id
_entity.type
_entity.pdbx_description
1 polymer ?
#
loop_
_entity_poly.entity_id
_entity_poly.type
_entity_poly.pdbx_seq_one_letter_code
_entity_poly.pdbx_strand_id
1 'polypeptide(L)'
;MLVELFDYVWGTVLWQLYNLTGDATWRGAAQNWTRGLANMQREWALQHDFGFVYLPSFYEEFQATGSEAARRQLLAAAEASAWAFNPKTGSLRTFEGWEPPGGTSLNKQVVIIDFMMNIELLMVGAALGGPRSWLDAGPQDWVDMAVSHARQVAKNHIRPDNSTYHVVE
;
A
#
# COMPACT_ATOMS: atom_id res chain seq x y z
N MET A 1 4.98 16.84 -10.74
CA MET A 1 3.86 16.24 -11.48
C MET A 1 3.01 15.53 -10.44
N LEU A 2 1.84 16.08 -10.10
CA LEU A 2 0.89 15.39 -9.23
C LEU A 2 0.31 14.26 -10.08
N VAL A 3 0.76 13.04 -9.82
CA VAL A 3 0.18 11.83 -10.40
C VAL A 3 -1.07 11.55 -9.55
N GLU A 4 -2.25 11.61 -10.15
CA GLU A 4 -3.50 11.39 -9.42
C GLU A 4 -3.70 9.88 -9.19
N LEU A 5 -4.46 9.52 -8.16
CA LEU A 5 -4.74 8.11 -7.83
C LEU A 5 -5.31 7.31 -9.02
N PHE A 6 -5.98 8.00 -9.94
CA PHE A 6 -6.57 7.42 -11.14
C PHE A 6 -5.55 7.05 -12.23
N ASP A 7 -4.36 7.65 -12.22
CA ASP A 7 -3.30 7.30 -13.17
C ASP A 7 -2.77 5.88 -12.92
N TYR A 8 -2.87 5.34 -11.70
CA TYR A 8 -2.41 3.99 -11.38
C TYR A 8 -3.32 2.90 -11.96
N VAL A 9 -4.62 3.19 -12.08
CA VAL A 9 -5.63 2.22 -12.56
C VAL A 9 -5.35 1.80 -14.00
N TRP A 10 -4.83 2.71 -14.83
CA TRP A 10 -4.58 2.42 -16.25
C TRP A 10 -3.52 1.33 -16.45
N GLY A 11 -2.41 1.36 -15.70
CA GLY A 11 -1.39 0.31 -15.74
C GLY A 11 -1.94 -1.07 -15.40
N THR A 12 -2.83 -1.12 -14.39
CA THR A 12 -3.55 -2.33 -13.98
C THR A 12 -4.37 -2.92 -15.12
N VAL A 13 -5.16 -2.08 -15.80
CA VAL A 13 -6.05 -2.53 -16.87
C VAL A 13 -5.23 -3.15 -18.01
N LEU A 14 -4.07 -2.58 -18.33
CA LEU A 14 -3.17 -3.14 -19.34
C LEU A 14 -2.62 -4.51 -18.94
N TRP A 15 -2.25 -4.70 -17.67
CA TRP A 15 -1.84 -6.01 -17.15
C TRP A 15 -2.99 -7.03 -17.18
N GLN A 16 -4.19 -6.62 -16.78
CA GLN A 16 -5.38 -7.48 -16.85
C GLN A 16 -5.71 -7.90 -18.28
N LEU A 17 -5.62 -6.98 -19.25
CA LEU A 17 -5.79 -7.29 -20.67
C LEU A 17 -4.76 -8.31 -21.15
N TYR A 18 -3.49 -8.16 -20.75
CA TYR A 18 -2.46 -9.15 -21.05
C TYR A 18 -2.79 -10.52 -20.43
N ASN A 19 -3.14 -10.56 -19.15
CA ASN A 19 -3.46 -11.80 -18.44
C ASN A 19 -4.67 -12.53 -19.05
N LEU A 20 -5.66 -11.79 -19.56
CA LEU A 20 -6.86 -12.34 -20.19
C LEU A 20 -6.62 -12.83 -21.62
N THR A 21 -5.76 -12.16 -22.39
CA THR A 21 -5.64 -12.39 -23.85
C THR A 21 -4.34 -13.08 -24.25
N GLY A 22 -3.29 -12.98 -23.45
CA GLY A 22 -1.92 -13.36 -23.81
C GLY A 22 -1.27 -12.47 -24.89
N ASP A 23 -1.93 -11.40 -25.34
CA ASP A 23 -1.42 -10.53 -26.41
C ASP A 23 -0.25 -9.65 -25.90
N ALA A 24 0.92 -9.85 -26.49
CA ALA A 24 2.15 -9.17 -26.14
C ALA A 24 2.07 -7.64 -26.30
N THR A 25 1.13 -7.13 -27.11
CA THR A 25 0.85 -5.69 -27.23
C THR A 25 0.50 -5.09 -25.87
N TRP A 26 -0.38 -5.76 -25.11
CA TRP A 26 -0.81 -5.28 -23.80
C TRP A 26 0.32 -5.35 -22.79
N ARG A 27 1.13 -6.41 -22.82
CA ARG A 27 2.32 -6.53 -21.97
C ARG A 27 3.29 -5.37 -22.19
N GLY A 28 3.60 -5.05 -23.45
CA GLY A 28 4.51 -3.95 -23.77
C GLY A 28 4.00 -2.60 -23.25
N ALA A 29 2.71 -2.33 -23.43
CA ALA A 29 2.07 -1.13 -22.91
C ALA A 29 2.08 -1.08 -21.37
N ALA A 30 1.73 -2.20 -20.72
CA ALA A 30 1.68 -2.31 -19.26
C ALA A 30 3.06 -2.09 -18.62
N GLN A 31 4.10 -2.68 -19.20
CA GLN A 31 5.48 -2.48 -18.74
C GLN A 31 5.95 -1.04 -18.90
N ASN A 32 5.61 -0.38 -20.01
CA ASN A 32 5.98 1.01 -20.22
C ASN A 32 5.31 1.93 -19.17
N TRP A 33 4.04 1.70 -18.86
CA TRP A 33 3.34 2.43 -17.81
C TRP A 33 3.94 2.18 -16.42
N THR A 34 4.13 0.90 -16.06
CA THR A 34 4.63 0.47 -14.76
C THR A 34 6.00 1.08 -14.43
N ARG A 35 6.89 1.23 -15.42
CA ARG A 35 8.21 1.87 -15.23
C ARG A 35 8.12 3.31 -14.73
N GLY A 36 7.07 4.05 -15.11
CA GLY A 36 6.86 5.42 -14.65
C GLY A 36 6.58 5.52 -13.15
N LEU A 37 6.18 4.41 -12.53
CA LEU A 37 5.85 4.31 -11.10
C LEU A 37 7.05 3.88 -10.24
N ALA A 38 8.19 3.60 -10.86
CA ALA A 38 9.36 3.10 -10.14
C ALA A 38 9.90 4.17 -9.17
N ASN A 39 10.25 3.74 -7.96
CA ASN A 39 10.87 4.57 -6.92
C ASN A 39 10.01 5.73 -6.36
N MET A 40 8.71 5.82 -6.67
CA MET A 40 7.84 6.88 -6.13
C MET A 40 7.77 6.89 -4.60
N GLN A 41 7.94 5.73 -3.96
CA GLN A 41 8.00 5.61 -2.49
C GLN A 41 9.13 6.41 -1.83
N ARG A 42 10.13 6.86 -2.60
CA ARG A 42 11.22 7.71 -2.09
C ARG A 42 10.86 9.19 -2.02
N GLU A 43 9.88 9.62 -2.81
CA GLU A 43 9.51 11.02 -2.97
C GLU A 43 8.25 11.37 -2.17
N TRP A 44 7.47 10.37 -1.75
CA TRP A 44 6.23 10.55 -1.01
C TRP A 44 6.44 10.51 0.48
N ALA A 45 6.79 11.69 1.03
CA ALA A 45 7.00 11.85 2.47
C ALA A 45 5.69 11.82 3.30
N LEU A 46 4.52 12.07 2.68
CA LEU A 46 3.28 12.35 3.41
C LEU A 46 2.11 11.39 3.09
N GLN A 47 2.26 10.47 2.14
CA GLN A 47 1.22 9.52 1.76
C GLN A 47 1.75 8.09 1.74
N HIS A 48 0.89 7.14 2.11
CA HIS A 48 1.27 5.75 2.29
C HIS A 48 0.46 4.77 1.41
N ASP A 49 -0.19 5.27 0.35
CA ASP A 49 -1.00 4.50 -0.60
C ASP A 49 -0.19 3.63 -1.58
N PHE A 50 0.89 3.04 -1.11
CA PHE A 50 1.79 2.25 -1.95
C PHE A 50 1.17 0.94 -2.41
N GLY A 51 0.24 0.35 -1.66
CA GLY A 51 -0.46 -0.86 -2.10
C GLY A 51 -1.28 -0.60 -3.37
N PHE A 52 -1.99 0.53 -3.43
CA PHE A 52 -2.73 0.95 -4.63
C PHE A 52 -1.84 1.22 -5.85
N VAL A 53 -0.56 1.55 -5.65
CA VAL A 53 0.36 1.84 -6.74
C VAL A 53 1.11 0.61 -7.19
N TYR A 54 1.67 -0.16 -6.25
CA TYR A 54 2.67 -1.18 -6.54
C TYR A 54 2.07 -2.58 -6.77
N LEU A 55 0.96 -2.94 -6.11
CA LEU A 55 0.30 -4.22 -6.37
C LEU A 55 -0.26 -4.29 -7.80
N PRO A 56 -1.12 -3.35 -8.25
CA PRO A 56 -1.68 -3.45 -9.60
C PRO A 56 -0.66 -3.31 -10.75
N SER A 57 0.58 -2.87 -10.46
CA SER A 57 1.60 -2.61 -11.47
C SER A 57 2.76 -3.61 -11.36
N PHE A 58 3.61 -3.48 -10.35
CA PHE A 58 4.79 -4.30 -10.18
C PHE A 58 4.47 -5.73 -9.73
N TYR A 59 3.41 -5.97 -8.97
CA TYR A 59 3.02 -7.35 -8.63
C TYR A 59 2.49 -8.08 -9.85
N GLU A 60 1.65 -7.43 -10.66
CA GLU A 60 1.23 -7.99 -11.95
C GLU A 60 2.43 -8.26 -12.88
N GLU A 61 3.38 -7.32 -13.00
CA GLU A 61 4.61 -7.56 -13.78
C GLU A 61 5.41 -8.75 -13.25
N PHE A 62 5.57 -8.85 -11.93
CA PHE A 62 6.28 -9.95 -11.29
C PHE A 62 5.59 -11.28 -11.56
N GLN A 63 4.28 -11.36 -11.39
CA GLN A 63 3.50 -12.58 -11.64
C GLN A 63 3.55 -13.00 -13.11
N ALA A 64 3.46 -12.04 -14.03
CA ALA A 64 3.48 -12.28 -15.47
C ALA A 64 4.85 -12.71 -16.01
N THR A 65 5.96 -12.31 -15.37
CA THR A 65 7.29 -12.37 -15.98
C THR A 65 8.41 -12.91 -15.10
N GLY A 66 8.20 -13.02 -13.78
CA GLY A 66 9.26 -13.30 -12.81
C GLY A 66 10.28 -12.16 -12.67
N SER A 67 9.94 -10.92 -13.04
CA SER A 67 10.87 -9.79 -13.05
C SER A 67 11.43 -9.48 -11.66
N GLU A 68 12.72 -9.76 -11.46
CA GLU A 68 13.43 -9.37 -10.23
C GLU A 68 13.47 -7.85 -10.01
N ALA A 69 13.38 -7.05 -11.09
CA ALA A 69 13.26 -5.60 -10.95
C ALA A 69 11.92 -5.20 -10.33
N ALA A 70 10.82 -5.83 -10.75
CA ALA A 70 9.51 -5.61 -10.18
C ALA A 70 9.44 -6.10 -8.73
N ARG A 71 10.02 -7.28 -8.44
CA ARG A 71 10.17 -7.78 -7.07
C ARG A 71 10.88 -6.79 -6.14
N ARG A 72 11.97 -6.16 -6.59
CA ARG A 72 12.67 -5.13 -5.80
C ARG A 72 11.81 -3.90 -5.53
N GLN A 73 10.97 -3.48 -6.48
CA GLN A 73 10.06 -2.36 -6.28
C GLN A 73 8.98 -2.69 -5.23
N LEU A 74 8.40 -3.89 -5.28
CA LEU A 74 7.43 -4.37 -4.28
C LEU A 74 8.02 -4.40 -2.87
N LEU A 75 9.22 -4.96 -2.72
CA LEU A 75 9.90 -5.04 -1.42
C LEU A 75 10.19 -3.63 -0.86
N ALA A 76 10.67 -2.72 -1.70
CA ALA A 76 10.96 -1.36 -1.27
C ALA A 76 9.69 -0.56 -0.92
N ALA A 77 8.58 -0.82 -1.60
CA ALA A 77 7.28 -0.20 -1.30
C ALA A 77 6.65 -0.79 -0.02
N ALA A 78 6.78 -2.11 0.20
CA ALA A 78 6.37 -2.77 1.44
C ALA A 78 7.18 -2.25 2.63
N GLU A 79 8.49 -2.11 2.47
CA GLU A 79 9.36 -1.47 3.46
C GLU A 79 8.87 -0.06 3.78
N ALA A 80 8.68 0.79 2.77
CA ALA A 80 8.16 2.16 2.95
C ALA A 80 6.80 2.19 3.67
N SER A 81 5.91 1.25 3.37
CA SER A 81 4.62 1.11 4.06
C SER A 81 4.79 0.75 5.54
N ALA A 82 5.73 -0.13 5.86
CA ALA A 82 6.01 -0.55 7.22
C ALA A 82 6.54 0.61 8.11
N TRP A 83 7.16 1.65 7.53
CA TRP A 83 7.57 2.86 8.27
C TRP A 83 6.40 3.64 8.85
N ALA A 84 5.20 3.49 8.29
CA ALA A 84 3.99 4.11 8.82
C ALA A 84 3.41 3.37 10.04
N PHE A 85 3.97 2.21 10.42
CA PHE A 85 3.43 1.41 11.51
C PHE A 85 3.76 2.03 12.88
N ASN A 86 2.72 2.27 13.68
CA ASN A 86 2.86 2.74 15.05
C ASN A 86 2.60 1.59 16.04
N PRO A 87 3.64 1.10 16.76
CA PRO A 87 3.49 -0.04 17.66
C PRO A 87 2.64 0.25 18.89
N LYS A 88 2.46 1.52 19.27
CA LYS A 88 1.62 1.88 20.43
C LYS A 88 0.14 1.76 20.11
N THR A 89 -0.27 2.10 18.88
CA THR A 89 -1.66 1.99 18.44
C THR A 89 -1.94 0.67 17.72
N GLY A 90 -0.89 0.01 17.23
CA GLY A 90 -0.99 -1.22 16.44
C GLY A 90 -1.55 -0.98 15.03
N SER A 91 -1.37 0.22 14.48
CA SER A 91 -1.93 0.61 13.18
C SER A 91 -0.90 1.31 12.30
N LEU A 92 -1.03 1.13 10.99
CA LEU A 92 -0.37 1.92 9.95
C LEU A 92 -1.05 3.29 9.81
N ARG A 93 -0.26 4.36 9.79
CA ARG A 93 -0.72 5.72 9.52
C ARG A 93 -1.00 5.87 8.02
N THR A 94 -2.08 6.56 7.65
CA THR A 94 -2.47 6.71 6.23
C THR A 94 -1.80 7.90 5.55
N PHE A 95 -1.79 9.06 6.21
CA PHE A 95 -1.11 10.27 5.71
C PHE A 95 -0.59 11.12 6.87
N GLU A 96 0.21 12.12 6.54
CA GLU A 96 0.70 13.16 7.44
C GLU A 96 0.27 14.56 6.99
N GLY A 97 0.11 15.48 7.94
CA GLY A 97 -0.05 16.91 7.63
C GLY A 97 -1.45 17.38 7.21
N TRP A 98 -2.50 16.58 7.45
CA TRP A 98 -3.88 17.02 7.29
C TRP A 98 -4.60 17.16 8.63
N GLU A 99 -5.29 18.28 8.78
CA GLU A 99 -6.12 18.63 9.94
C GLU A 99 -7.58 18.73 9.48
N PRO A 100 -8.50 17.89 9.98
CA PRO A 100 -9.92 18.06 9.70
C PRO A 100 -10.42 19.39 10.28
N PRO A 101 -11.50 19.99 9.74
CA PRO A 101 -12.17 21.12 10.38
C PRO A 101 -12.59 20.77 11.82
N GLY A 102 -12.04 21.48 12.80
CA GLY A 102 -12.23 21.19 14.24
C GLY A 102 -11.26 20.17 14.82
N GLY A 103 -10.31 19.68 14.02
CA GLY A 103 -9.19 18.87 14.47
C GLY A 103 -8.28 19.65 15.41
N THR A 104 -7.76 18.97 16.42
CA THR A 104 -6.67 19.52 17.22
C THR A 104 -5.37 19.35 16.43
N SER A 105 -4.39 20.23 16.61
CA SER A 105 -3.08 20.24 15.94
C SER A 105 -2.17 19.04 16.29
N LEU A 106 -2.78 17.91 16.68
CA LEU A 106 -2.23 16.75 17.35
C LEU A 106 -2.74 15.43 16.73
N ASN A 107 -3.11 15.39 15.45
CA ASN A 107 -3.51 14.15 14.79
C ASN A 107 -2.30 13.21 14.63
N LYS A 108 -2.01 12.46 15.70
CA LYS A 108 -0.79 11.64 15.85
C LYS A 108 -0.86 10.32 15.08
N GLN A 109 -2.06 9.82 14.78
CA GLN A 109 -2.28 8.54 14.11
C GLN A 109 -3.60 8.52 13.33
N VAL A 110 -3.65 9.14 12.17
CA VAL A 110 -4.85 9.10 11.31
C VAL A 110 -4.89 7.81 10.50
N VAL A 111 -6.05 7.14 10.52
CA VAL A 111 -6.32 5.93 9.74
C VAL A 111 -7.60 6.11 8.93
N ILE A 112 -7.48 6.04 7.61
CA ILE A 112 -8.62 5.97 6.68
C ILE A 112 -8.95 4.50 6.40
N ILE A 113 -10.24 4.21 6.21
CA ILE A 113 -10.74 2.86 5.94
C ILE A 113 -10.16 2.21 4.68
N ASP A 114 -9.83 2.97 3.65
CA ASP A 114 -9.25 2.48 2.39
C ASP A 114 -7.83 1.94 2.55
N PHE A 115 -7.13 2.28 3.64
CA PHE A 115 -5.82 1.74 3.95
C PHE A 115 -5.83 0.21 4.14
N MET A 116 -7.00 -0.37 4.39
CA MET A 116 -7.21 -1.82 4.35
C MET A 116 -6.88 -2.46 3.00
N MET A 117 -6.90 -1.69 1.90
CA MET A 117 -6.46 -2.17 0.58
C MET A 117 -4.94 -2.09 0.42
N ASN A 118 -4.26 -1.28 1.24
CA ASN A 118 -2.81 -1.14 1.17
C ASN A 118 -2.06 -2.22 1.96
N ILE A 119 -2.67 -2.81 3.00
CA ILE A 119 -2.00 -3.79 3.87
C ILE A 119 -1.65 -5.09 3.15
N GLU A 120 -2.27 -5.41 2.02
CA GLU A 120 -1.89 -6.55 1.18
C GLU A 120 -0.44 -6.43 0.69
N LEU A 121 0.08 -5.22 0.48
CA LEU A 121 1.46 -5.00 0.06
C LEU A 121 2.47 -5.51 1.10
N LEU A 122 2.14 -5.39 2.40
CA LEU A 122 2.96 -5.93 3.48
C LEU A 122 2.97 -7.47 3.46
N MET A 123 1.81 -8.09 3.21
CA MET A 123 1.67 -9.54 3.08
C MET A 123 2.45 -10.08 1.88
N VAL A 124 2.28 -9.44 0.70
CA VAL A 124 3.00 -9.78 -0.53
C VAL A 124 4.50 -9.60 -0.34
N GLY A 125 4.93 -8.49 0.24
CA GLY A 125 6.33 -8.24 0.53
C GLY A 125 6.96 -9.34 1.40
N ALA A 126 6.24 -9.80 2.44
CA ALA A 126 6.70 -10.88 3.30
C ALA A 126 6.82 -12.21 2.52
N ALA A 127 5.81 -12.53 1.71
CA ALA A 127 5.81 -13.72 0.87
C ALA A 127 6.96 -13.70 -0.16
N LEU A 128 7.35 -12.52 -0.63
CA LEU A 128 8.48 -12.32 -1.53
C LEU A 128 9.85 -12.37 -0.83
N GLY A 129 9.91 -12.66 0.48
CA GLY A 129 11.16 -12.77 1.24
C GLY A 129 11.70 -11.44 1.74
N GLY A 130 10.80 -10.48 1.99
CA GLY A 130 11.13 -9.25 2.68
C GLY A 130 11.68 -9.50 4.10
N PRO A 131 12.54 -8.61 4.61
CA PRO A 131 13.06 -8.74 5.96
C PRO A 131 11.94 -8.61 6.99
N ARG A 132 12.20 -9.13 8.19
CA ARG A 132 11.44 -8.76 9.39
C ARG A 132 11.51 -7.26 9.62
N SER A 133 10.50 -6.70 10.28
CA SER A 133 10.51 -5.28 10.60
C SER A 133 11.69 -4.92 11.49
N TRP A 134 12.23 -3.70 11.34
CA TRP A 134 13.28 -3.13 12.18
C TRP A 134 12.78 -2.59 13.54
N LEU A 135 11.51 -2.82 13.89
CA LEU A 135 10.94 -2.33 15.15
C LEU A 135 11.31 -3.23 16.33
N ASP A 136 12.07 -2.66 17.28
CA ASP A 136 12.45 -3.34 18.53
C ASP A 136 11.26 -3.62 19.47
N ALA A 137 10.14 -2.90 19.29
CA ALA A 137 8.91 -3.05 20.08
C ALA A 137 7.69 -3.11 19.15
N GLY A 138 6.92 -4.20 19.22
CA GLY A 138 5.72 -4.41 18.38
C GLY A 138 5.81 -5.68 17.52
N PRO A 139 4.91 -5.81 16.53
CA PRO A 139 4.91 -6.93 15.59
C PRO A 139 6.26 -7.05 14.88
N GLN A 140 6.76 -8.29 14.74
CA GLN A 140 8.14 -8.54 14.30
C GLN A 140 8.26 -8.73 12.79
N ASP A 141 7.16 -8.93 12.08
CA ASP A 141 7.15 -9.00 10.62
C ASP A 141 6.00 -8.19 9.98
N TRP A 142 6.07 -8.04 8.66
CA TRP A 142 5.09 -7.28 7.88
C TRP A 142 3.68 -7.90 7.91
N VAL A 143 3.57 -9.23 8.07
CA VAL A 143 2.29 -9.92 8.20
C VAL A 143 1.61 -9.53 9.50
N ASP A 144 2.35 -9.57 10.61
CA ASP A 144 1.81 -9.22 11.92
C ASP A 144 1.39 -7.75 11.98
N MET A 145 2.10 -6.84 11.29
CA MET A 145 1.71 -5.43 11.15
C MET A 145 0.38 -5.27 10.43
N ALA A 146 0.22 -5.94 9.28
CA ALA A 146 -1.01 -5.92 8.51
C ALA A 146 -2.19 -6.49 9.31
N VAL A 147 -1.99 -7.62 10.00
CA VAL A 147 -3.00 -8.21 10.89
C VAL A 147 -3.33 -7.27 12.05
N SER A 148 -2.33 -6.65 12.66
CA SER A 148 -2.54 -5.68 13.74
C SER A 148 -3.38 -4.50 13.27
N HIS A 149 -3.06 -3.90 12.12
CA HIS A 149 -3.82 -2.81 11.56
C HIS A 149 -5.26 -3.24 11.25
N ALA A 150 -5.48 -4.39 10.60
CA ALA A 150 -6.81 -4.92 10.32
C ALA A 150 -7.66 -5.11 11.58
N ARG A 151 -7.05 -5.56 12.68
CA ARG A 151 -7.73 -5.69 13.99
C ARG A 151 -8.13 -4.32 14.56
N GLN A 152 -7.29 -3.29 14.40
CA GLN A 152 -7.64 -1.94 14.83
C GLN A 152 -8.77 -1.35 13.99
N VAL A 153 -8.76 -1.56 12.67
CA VAL A 153 -9.85 -1.13 11.80
C VAL A 153 -11.16 -1.82 12.17
N ALA A 154 -11.15 -3.14 12.35
CA ALA A 154 -12.35 -3.89 12.76
C ALA A 154 -12.92 -3.40 14.10
N LYS A 155 -12.05 -3.00 15.04
CA LYS A 155 -12.45 -2.51 16.36
C LYS A 155 -13.00 -1.07 16.33
N ASN A 156 -12.41 -0.19 15.53
CA ASN A 156 -12.64 1.26 15.66
C ASN A 156 -13.39 1.89 14.48
N HIS A 157 -13.29 1.32 13.26
CA HIS A 157 -13.97 1.87 12.09
C HIS A 157 -15.40 1.34 11.91
N ILE A 158 -15.73 0.17 12.45
CA ILE A 158 -17.04 -0.47 12.27
C ILE A 158 -17.99 -0.04 13.41
N ARG A 159 -19.14 0.56 13.05
CA ARG A 159 -20.19 0.96 13.99
C ARG A 159 -21.07 -0.22 14.41
N PRO A 160 -21.85 -0.11 15.51
CA PRO A 160 -22.77 -1.17 15.95
C PRO A 160 -23.82 -1.59 14.90
N ASP A 161 -24.13 -0.71 13.94
CA ASP A 161 -25.06 -0.99 12.83
C ASP A 161 -24.38 -1.53 11.56
N ASN A 162 -23.09 -1.89 11.66
CA ASN A 162 -22.21 -2.32 10.57
C ASN A 162 -21.90 -1.27 9.48
N SER A 163 -22.26 0.00 9.69
CA SER A 163 -21.73 1.09 8.86
C SER A 163 -20.28 1.42 9.27
N THR A 164 -19.55 2.17 8.43
CA THR A 164 -18.13 2.49 8.69
C THR A 164 -17.85 3.98 8.85
N TYR A 165 -16.93 4.33 9.73
CA TYR A 165 -16.26 5.64 9.69
C TYR A 165 -15.31 5.69 8.49
N HIS A 166 -15.24 6.86 7.86
CA HIS A 166 -14.25 7.11 6.82
C HIS A 166 -12.86 7.24 7.46
N VAL A 167 -12.74 8.04 8.53
CA VAL A 167 -11.49 8.39 9.23
C VAL A 167 -11.65 8.13 10.74
N VAL A 168 -10.58 7.62 11.37
CA VAL A 168 -10.42 7.46 12.82
C VAL A 168 -9.02 7.99 13.23
N GLU A 169 -8.90 8.57 14.42
CA GLU A 169 -7.67 9.18 14.98
C GLU A 169 -7.32 8.71 16.40
#